data_AF-A0A1G3HC30-F1
#
_entry.id   AF-A0A1G3HC30-F1
#
_cell.length_a   1.000
_cell.length_b   1.000
_cell.length_c   1.000
_cell.angle_alpha   90.00
_cell.angle_beta   90.00
_cell.angle_gamma   90.00
#
_symmetry.space_group_name_H-M   'P 1'
#
loop_
_entity.id
_entity.type
_entity.pdbx_description
1 polymer ?
#
loop_
_entity_poly.entity_id
_entity_poly.type
_entity_poly.pdbx_seq_one_letter_code
_entity_poly.pdbx_strand_id
1 'polypeptide(L)'
;MKRLRWFSFLVLAGLQGIFSAPGSSADAARTIAVSPDKSARIAVVIGNGGYRSGALANPRNDATAMAASLKKLGFDVELKLDATKADMDAIFRRLSAKTDKAGVAALFYAGHGIQVGGNNYIVPIDANPKNERDLKRDMVKMDDVIDDMGDARVKLVFFDACRDNPLARSFSRGGSRGMAAPVEATGTLISFATKHGNTAADGEGKHSPYTTALLAALENPGGVEIEQMLRKVQQGVKQATDGQQEPWRYGSLDGDFYFKEADVSAVAAKVQQEVVNKAVSEAMKRANEQAAREKAELQQSIKALQEASERAIAEAIKVQKQASESAVADAIKRSNEQAARERAELQQSMDKMLREALARQNAAIEAERRALLAARGEADKAQAAPPAVAQPQPIQMAAIAATGSGGSAKPSEKTLATLTSGSGDEWVYTAKDIYGKEQKLIARVKAVVPGAGVLEEFVVDGRPSAEWVFDGRPSLVGIPTDSVMMLSPNWASEDLSKLFILNPSRCRQIPYVNDCEVSKKTLAGTETITVAAGKFETRKLEIVVRFATDYGDATLEVIAWYSTQHKRLIRQKIKGFHPMSEAPVNALVETMELSSFRSLVR
;
A
#
# COMPACT_ATOMS: atom_id res chain seq x y z
N MET A 1 4.15 -41.89 33.72
CA MET A 1 5.21 -40.99 34.22
C MET A 1 6.15 -40.62 33.09
N LYS A 2 6.51 -39.34 32.88
CA LYS A 2 7.64 -38.81 32.06
C LYS A 2 7.67 -39.23 30.56
N ARG A 3 8.25 -38.52 29.59
CA ARG A 3 8.50 -37.08 29.28
C ARG A 3 8.65 -37.08 27.72
N LEU A 4 7.93 -36.28 26.93
CA LEU A 4 8.08 -34.84 26.69
C LEU A 4 9.28 -34.45 25.76
N ARG A 5 8.93 -34.07 24.51
CA ARG A 5 9.49 -32.99 23.65
C ARG A 5 10.63 -33.18 22.62
N TRP A 6 10.44 -32.39 21.55
CA TRP A 6 11.30 -31.86 20.45
C TRP A 6 11.54 -32.79 19.24
N PHE A 7 11.29 -32.42 17.96
CA PHE A 7 11.56 -31.21 17.13
C PHE A 7 13.04 -31.03 16.71
N SER A 8 13.39 -31.35 15.45
CA SER A 8 13.56 -30.34 14.37
C SER A 8 14.38 -30.79 13.14
N PHE A 9 14.06 -30.15 12.00
CA PHE A 9 14.92 -29.80 10.83
C PHE A 9 15.30 -30.81 9.72
N LEU A 10 15.53 -30.18 8.56
CA LEU A 10 16.20 -30.57 7.30
C LEU A 10 15.46 -31.33 6.19
N VAL A 11 14.83 -30.49 5.36
CA VAL A 11 14.73 -30.53 3.89
C VAL A 11 15.98 -31.10 3.17
N LEU A 12 15.74 -31.60 1.94
CA LEU A 12 16.68 -31.78 0.80
C LEU A 12 17.30 -33.18 0.53
N ALA A 13 16.51 -34.07 -0.08
CA ALA A 13 16.99 -35.01 -1.12
C ALA A 13 15.80 -35.71 -1.82
N GLY A 14 15.97 -36.14 -3.08
CA GLY A 14 15.15 -37.22 -3.66
C GLY A 14 14.05 -36.84 -4.67
N LEU A 15 14.42 -36.32 -5.84
CA LEU A 15 13.60 -36.45 -7.06
C LEU A 15 14.51 -36.48 -8.30
N GLN A 16 14.91 -37.69 -8.69
CA GLN A 16 15.49 -38.00 -10.00
C GLN A 16 14.56 -38.99 -10.71
N GLY A 17 14.47 -38.87 -12.04
CA GLY A 17 13.43 -39.51 -12.84
C GLY A 17 12.12 -38.72 -12.83
N ILE A 18 11.34 -38.66 -13.92
CA ILE A 18 11.50 -39.29 -15.23
C ILE A 18 11.06 -38.28 -16.30
N PHE A 19 11.89 -38.01 -17.31
CA PHE A 19 11.44 -37.78 -18.69
C PHE A 19 12.62 -37.92 -19.64
N SER A 20 12.60 -38.95 -20.49
CA SER A 20 13.45 -39.04 -21.68
C SER A 20 12.62 -38.59 -22.88
N ALA A 21 13.12 -37.63 -23.66
CA ALA A 21 12.47 -37.12 -24.87
C ALA A 21 13.34 -37.44 -26.10
N PRO A 22 12.81 -38.13 -27.12
CA PRO A 22 13.57 -38.46 -28.32
C PRO A 22 13.41 -37.41 -29.43
N GLY A 23 14.55 -36.87 -29.90
CA GLY A 23 14.81 -36.59 -31.33
C GLY A 23 14.11 -35.41 -32.03
N SER A 24 14.91 -34.67 -32.80
CA SER A 24 14.54 -33.69 -33.84
C SER A 24 13.80 -32.41 -33.40
N SER A 25 14.09 -31.23 -33.94
CA SER A 25 15.17 -30.85 -34.88
C SER A 25 15.82 -29.54 -34.41
N ALA A 26 17.15 -29.51 -34.37
CA ALA A 26 17.90 -28.28 -34.13
C ALA A 26 17.98 -27.46 -35.43
N ASP A 27 16.87 -26.85 -35.82
CA ASP A 27 16.88 -25.88 -36.92
C ASP A 27 17.50 -24.58 -36.40
N ALA A 28 18.82 -24.48 -36.60
CA ALA A 28 19.65 -23.42 -36.04
C ALA A 28 19.38 -22.11 -36.76
N ALA A 29 18.36 -21.39 -36.29
CA ALA A 29 18.04 -20.03 -36.71
C ALA A 29 19.32 -19.17 -36.66
N ARG A 30 19.88 -18.90 -37.85
CA ARG A 30 21.06 -18.05 -38.02
C ARG A 30 20.67 -16.62 -37.66
N THR A 31 20.82 -16.26 -36.40
CA THR A 31 20.81 -14.86 -35.97
C THR A 31 21.96 -14.16 -36.69
N ILE A 32 21.64 -13.49 -37.80
CA ILE A 32 22.57 -12.58 -38.45
C ILE A 32 22.76 -11.42 -37.47
N ALA A 33 23.86 -11.48 -36.71
CA ALA A 33 24.30 -10.40 -35.86
C ALA A 33 24.81 -9.27 -36.78
N VAL A 34 23.86 -8.49 -37.31
CA VAL A 34 24.14 -7.18 -37.91
C VAL A 34 24.86 -6.39 -36.82
N SER A 35 26.15 -6.14 -37.04
CA SER A 35 26.96 -5.41 -36.08
C SER A 35 26.38 -4.00 -35.94
N PRO A 36 26.26 -3.45 -34.72
CA PRO A 36 25.77 -2.09 -34.53
C PRO A 36 26.84 -1.14 -35.06
N ASP A 37 26.70 -0.74 -36.33
CA ASP A 37 27.61 0.22 -36.94
C ASP A 37 27.48 1.55 -36.20
N LYS A 38 28.52 1.89 -35.43
CA LYS A 38 28.65 3.15 -34.70
C LYS A 38 28.99 4.30 -35.64
N SER A 39 28.23 4.37 -36.73
CA SER A 39 28.16 5.49 -37.66
C SER A 39 28.12 6.80 -36.86
N ALA A 40 29.02 7.73 -37.19
CA ALA A 40 29.33 8.81 -36.25
C ALA A 40 28.09 9.67 -35.99
N ARG A 41 27.82 9.93 -34.71
CA ARG A 41 26.77 10.84 -34.25
C ARG A 41 27.43 12.17 -33.95
N ILE A 42 27.12 13.21 -34.71
CA ILE A 42 27.70 14.54 -34.56
C ILE A 42 26.60 15.57 -34.32
N ALA A 43 26.84 16.55 -33.46
CA ALA A 43 25.89 17.62 -33.20
C ALA A 43 26.55 19.00 -33.10
N VAL A 44 25.92 19.98 -33.73
CA VAL A 44 26.16 21.40 -33.47
C VAL A 44 25.05 21.89 -32.54
N VAL A 45 25.44 22.58 -31.46
CA VAL A 45 24.50 23.11 -30.47
C VAL A 45 24.83 24.58 -30.23
N ILE A 46 23.91 25.47 -30.59
CA ILE A 46 24.12 26.92 -30.55
C ILE A 46 23.06 27.59 -29.66
N GLY A 47 23.51 28.48 -28.78
CA GLY A 47 22.64 29.24 -27.87
C GLY A 47 22.97 30.73 -27.88
N ASN A 48 22.20 31.51 -28.62
CA ASN A 48 22.38 32.95 -28.78
C ASN A 48 21.38 33.71 -27.91
N GLY A 49 21.85 34.42 -26.87
CA GLY A 49 21.03 35.28 -26.02
C GLY A 49 21.59 36.70 -25.87
N GLY A 50 22.91 36.87 -25.98
CA GLY A 50 23.65 38.12 -25.79
C GLY A 50 23.54 39.13 -26.94
N TYR A 51 22.37 39.27 -27.56
CA TYR A 51 22.13 40.24 -28.63
C TYR A 51 22.27 41.69 -28.15
N ARG A 52 22.81 42.57 -29.01
CA ARG A 52 22.89 44.02 -28.75
C ARG A 52 21.53 44.71 -28.60
N SER A 53 20.46 44.09 -29.11
CA SER A 53 19.08 44.55 -29.01
C SER A 53 18.16 43.32 -29.01
N GLY A 54 17.17 43.29 -28.12
CA GLY A 54 16.32 42.11 -27.93
C GLY A 54 17.09 40.91 -27.37
N ALA A 55 17.83 41.09 -26.27
CA ALA A 55 18.47 39.97 -25.59
C ALA A 55 17.44 38.93 -25.10
N LEU A 56 17.84 37.66 -25.07
CA LEU A 56 17.04 36.52 -24.60
C LEU A 56 17.73 35.87 -23.39
N ALA A 57 16.95 35.37 -22.44
CA ALA A 57 17.45 34.86 -21.16
C ALA A 57 17.89 33.39 -21.26
N ASN A 58 17.07 32.54 -21.87
CA ASN A 58 17.23 31.09 -21.82
C ASN A 58 18.10 30.41 -22.89
N PRO A 59 18.41 30.96 -24.08
CA PRO A 59 19.14 30.22 -25.12
C PRO A 59 20.51 29.67 -24.70
N ARG A 60 21.19 30.37 -23.79
CA ARG A 60 22.46 29.91 -23.21
C ARG A 60 22.26 28.69 -22.29
N ASN A 61 21.21 28.69 -21.48
CA ASN A 61 20.84 27.58 -20.59
C ASN A 61 20.41 26.36 -21.43
N ASP A 62 19.59 26.61 -22.46
CA ASP A 62 19.00 25.63 -23.35
C ASP A 62 20.06 24.89 -24.16
N ALA A 63 20.94 25.62 -24.84
CA ALA A 63 22.07 25.03 -25.56
C ALA A 63 23.02 24.25 -24.63
N THR A 64 23.29 24.77 -23.42
CA THR A 64 24.15 24.07 -22.44
C THR A 64 23.54 22.75 -21.98
N ALA A 65 22.23 22.74 -21.66
CA ALA A 65 21.52 21.54 -21.25
C ALA A 65 21.35 20.53 -22.40
N MET A 66 21.06 21.01 -23.61
CA MET A 66 20.92 20.16 -24.79
C MET A 66 22.25 19.50 -25.17
N ALA A 67 23.36 20.24 -25.12
CA ALA A 67 24.68 19.66 -25.36
C ALA A 67 25.05 18.61 -24.31
N ALA A 68 24.69 18.83 -23.04
CA ALA A 68 24.88 17.81 -21.99
C ALA A 68 24.00 16.56 -22.20
N SER A 69 22.79 16.72 -22.75
CA SER A 69 21.90 15.60 -23.10
C SER A 69 22.43 14.80 -24.29
N LEU A 70 22.75 15.46 -25.41
CA LEU A 70 23.26 14.81 -26.63
C LEU A 70 24.61 14.10 -26.39
N LYS A 71 25.49 14.64 -25.53
CA LYS A 71 26.72 13.94 -25.10
C LYS A 71 26.43 12.63 -24.36
N LYS A 72 25.41 12.57 -23.49
CA LYS A 72 24.96 11.32 -22.85
C LYS A 72 24.38 10.30 -23.84
N LEU A 73 23.85 10.78 -24.98
CA LEU A 73 23.28 9.97 -26.07
C LEU A 73 24.31 9.61 -27.16
N GLY A 74 25.61 9.83 -26.88
CA GLY A 74 26.72 9.37 -27.70
C GLY A 74 27.09 10.27 -28.90
N PHE A 75 26.67 11.53 -28.90
CA PHE A 75 27.08 12.50 -29.93
C PHE A 75 28.44 13.15 -29.60
N ASP A 76 29.27 13.35 -30.62
CA ASP A 76 30.32 14.38 -30.61
C ASP A 76 29.64 15.75 -30.75
N VAL A 77 29.66 16.56 -29.68
CA VAL A 77 28.88 17.81 -29.62
C VAL A 77 29.78 19.04 -29.54
N GLU A 78 29.71 19.85 -30.61
CA GLU A 78 30.29 21.18 -30.68
C GLU A 78 29.28 22.23 -30.18
N LEU A 79 29.51 22.73 -28.96
CA LEU A 79 28.68 23.75 -28.30
C LEU A 79 29.28 25.14 -28.49
N LYS A 80 28.49 26.10 -28.98
CA LYS A 80 28.83 27.53 -29.01
C LYS A 80 27.72 28.36 -28.37
N LEU A 81 28.06 29.15 -27.36
CA LEU A 81 27.19 30.18 -26.82
C LEU A 81 27.54 31.52 -27.48
N ASP A 82 26.52 32.33 -27.75
CA ASP A 82 26.62 33.65 -28.41
C ASP A 82 27.55 33.62 -29.64
N ALA A 83 27.14 32.85 -30.64
CA ALA A 83 27.83 32.74 -31.91
C ALA A 83 27.75 34.03 -32.74
N THR A 84 28.90 34.55 -33.13
CA THR A 84 29.03 35.55 -34.19
C THR A 84 28.82 34.93 -35.58
N LYS A 85 28.65 35.74 -36.63
CA LYS A 85 28.56 35.22 -38.00
C LYS A 85 29.80 34.41 -38.38
N ALA A 86 30.97 34.90 -38.00
CA ALA A 86 32.25 34.22 -38.23
C ALA A 86 32.41 32.92 -37.44
N ASP A 87 31.86 32.83 -36.22
CA ASP A 87 31.78 31.57 -35.47
C ASP A 87 30.91 30.56 -36.22
N MET A 88 29.69 30.95 -36.61
CA MET A 88 28.75 30.05 -37.30
C MET A 88 29.34 29.53 -38.61
N ASP A 89 29.91 30.40 -39.45
CA ASP A 89 30.53 30.00 -40.73
C ASP A 89 31.71 29.05 -40.56
N ALA A 90 32.42 29.14 -39.42
CA ALA A 90 33.49 28.22 -39.08
C ALA A 90 32.97 26.89 -38.49
N ILE A 91 31.87 26.92 -37.75
CA ILE A 91 31.19 25.74 -37.17
C ILE A 91 30.56 24.90 -38.28
N PHE A 92 29.76 25.50 -39.18
CA PHE A 92 29.05 24.73 -40.22
C PHE A 92 30.01 24.16 -41.27
N ARG A 93 31.10 24.87 -41.59
CA ARG A 93 32.22 24.28 -42.37
C ARG A 93 32.90 23.09 -41.69
N ARG A 94 32.97 23.06 -40.34
CA ARG A 94 33.46 21.89 -39.57
C ARG A 94 32.41 20.78 -39.50
N LEU A 95 31.13 21.10 -39.51
CA LEU A 95 30.03 20.13 -39.60
C LEU A 95 30.10 19.39 -40.94
N SER A 96 30.12 20.14 -42.05
CA SER A 96 30.28 19.63 -43.41
C SER A 96 31.52 18.73 -43.57
N ALA A 97 32.69 19.16 -43.06
CA ALA A 97 33.90 18.32 -43.06
C ALA A 97 33.86 17.08 -42.12
N LYS A 98 32.81 16.90 -41.32
CA LYS A 98 32.55 15.70 -40.49
C LYS A 98 31.41 14.83 -41.05
N THR A 99 30.48 15.37 -41.84
CA THR A 99 29.24 14.69 -42.24
C THR A 99 29.47 13.50 -43.18
N ASP A 100 30.53 13.53 -43.99
CA ASP A 100 30.96 12.44 -44.90
C ASP A 100 31.15 11.08 -44.22
N LYS A 101 31.21 11.05 -42.88
CA LYS A 101 31.45 9.86 -42.04
C LYS A 101 30.40 9.69 -40.94
N ALA A 102 29.33 10.48 -40.97
CA ALA A 102 28.30 10.52 -39.95
C ALA A 102 27.01 9.80 -40.38
N GLY A 103 26.54 8.88 -39.55
CA GLY A 103 25.20 8.29 -39.72
C GLY A 103 24.10 9.21 -39.19
N VAL A 104 24.44 10.11 -38.27
CA VAL A 104 23.50 11.09 -37.70
C VAL A 104 24.19 12.44 -37.55
N ALA A 105 23.65 13.46 -38.21
CA ALA A 105 23.98 14.86 -37.97
C ALA A 105 22.81 15.53 -37.23
N ALA A 106 23.11 16.30 -36.20
CA ALA A 106 22.11 17.05 -35.44
C ALA A 106 22.47 18.54 -35.32
N LEU A 107 21.46 19.41 -35.46
CA LEU A 107 21.52 20.81 -35.09
C LEU A 107 20.52 21.05 -33.96
N PHE A 108 20.98 21.69 -32.89
CA PHE A 108 20.10 22.43 -31.98
C PHE A 108 20.48 23.90 -32.05
N TYR A 109 19.47 24.77 -32.22
CA TYR A 109 19.65 26.21 -32.10
C TYR A 109 18.56 26.80 -31.19
N ALA A 110 18.99 27.62 -30.23
CA ALA A 110 18.14 28.54 -29.49
C ALA A 110 18.58 30.00 -29.72
N GLY A 111 17.62 30.91 -29.90
CA GLY A 111 17.89 32.34 -30.11
C GLY A 111 16.81 33.04 -30.96
N HIS A 112 17.20 34.06 -31.73
CA HIS A 112 16.31 34.69 -32.72
C HIS A 112 16.38 33.98 -34.07
N GLY A 113 15.24 33.90 -34.76
CA GLY A 113 15.14 33.41 -36.13
C GLY A 113 14.13 34.22 -36.95
N ILE A 114 14.52 34.63 -38.16
CA ILE A 114 13.64 35.43 -39.04
C ILE A 114 13.33 34.71 -40.36
N GLN A 115 12.33 35.22 -41.08
CA GLN A 115 11.97 34.80 -42.42
C GLN A 115 11.95 36.04 -43.30
N VAL A 116 12.61 35.99 -44.46
CA VAL A 116 12.53 37.03 -45.50
C VAL A 116 12.50 36.37 -46.87
N GLY A 117 11.55 36.78 -47.73
CA GLY A 117 11.39 36.24 -49.07
C GLY A 117 11.20 34.71 -49.09
N GLY A 118 10.44 34.15 -48.15
CA GLY A 118 10.24 32.71 -48.00
C GLY A 118 11.43 31.92 -47.42
N ASN A 119 12.60 32.54 -47.24
CA ASN A 119 13.80 31.88 -46.74
C ASN A 119 13.90 32.06 -45.21
N ASN A 120 14.34 31.01 -44.51
CA ASN A 120 14.52 30.97 -43.06
C ASN A 120 15.98 31.32 -42.67
N TYR A 121 16.18 32.18 -41.66
CA TYR A 121 17.52 32.63 -41.23
C TYR A 121 17.74 32.53 -39.73
N ILE A 122 18.92 32.05 -39.37
CA ILE A 122 19.52 32.03 -38.02
C ILE A 122 20.22 33.38 -37.78
N VAL A 123 20.05 33.97 -36.59
CA VAL A 123 20.56 35.33 -36.29
C VAL A 123 21.79 35.28 -35.35
N PRO A 124 23.00 35.61 -35.84
CA PRO A 124 24.18 35.85 -35.02
C PRO A 124 24.02 37.02 -34.02
N ILE A 125 24.76 36.98 -32.91
CA ILE A 125 24.73 38.04 -31.89
C ILE A 125 25.29 39.40 -32.35
N ASP A 126 26.10 39.40 -33.41
CA ASP A 126 26.74 40.57 -34.00
C ASP A 126 26.05 41.11 -35.27
N ALA A 127 24.99 40.42 -35.75
CA ALA A 127 24.25 40.76 -36.96
C ALA A 127 23.69 42.20 -36.91
N ASN A 128 23.89 42.97 -37.99
CA ASN A 128 23.49 44.38 -38.06
C ASN A 128 23.01 44.81 -39.47
N PRO A 129 22.09 44.05 -40.11
CA PRO A 129 21.70 44.28 -41.49
C PRO A 129 20.87 45.57 -41.63
N LYS A 130 21.20 46.39 -42.62
CA LYS A 130 20.57 47.70 -42.87
C LYS A 130 19.60 47.67 -44.06
N ASN A 131 19.81 46.74 -45.00
CA ASN A 131 18.93 46.48 -46.14
C ASN A 131 18.86 44.95 -46.43
N GLU A 132 17.90 44.49 -47.22
CA GLU A 132 17.63 43.03 -47.35
C GLU A 132 18.81 42.24 -47.94
N ARG A 133 19.67 42.91 -48.72
CA ARG A 133 20.91 42.32 -49.26
C ARG A 133 21.97 42.07 -48.20
N ASP A 134 21.88 42.72 -47.04
CA ASP A 134 22.77 42.49 -45.90
C ASP A 134 22.39 41.21 -45.15
N LEU A 135 21.13 40.77 -45.20
CA LEU A 135 20.67 39.54 -44.52
C LEU A 135 21.49 38.32 -44.96
N LYS A 136 21.79 38.21 -46.26
CA LYS A 136 22.63 37.14 -46.83
C LYS A 136 24.12 37.21 -46.43
N ARG A 137 24.55 38.29 -45.77
CA ARG A 137 25.94 38.50 -45.31
C ARG A 137 26.05 38.42 -43.80
N ASP A 138 25.08 38.99 -43.11
CA ASP A 138 25.05 39.17 -41.65
C ASP A 138 24.33 38.03 -40.91
N MET A 139 23.63 37.15 -41.63
CA MET A 139 22.88 36.00 -41.08
C MET A 139 23.21 34.71 -41.83
N VAL A 140 22.91 33.57 -41.20
CA VAL A 140 23.05 32.24 -41.82
C VAL A 140 21.68 31.75 -42.25
N LYS A 141 21.53 31.28 -43.49
CA LYS A 141 20.28 30.70 -44.01
C LYS A 141 20.16 29.24 -43.55
N MET A 142 18.97 28.83 -43.12
CA MET A 142 18.74 27.50 -42.53
C MET A 142 19.00 26.38 -43.54
N ASP A 143 18.52 26.52 -44.77
CA ASP A 143 18.67 25.45 -45.76
C ASP A 143 20.15 25.23 -46.11
N ASP A 144 20.97 26.30 -46.16
CA ASP A 144 22.43 26.20 -46.35
C ASP A 144 23.10 25.39 -45.23
N VAL A 145 22.54 25.39 -44.01
CA VAL A 145 23.01 24.56 -42.88
C VAL A 145 22.54 23.11 -43.01
N ILE A 146 21.37 22.85 -43.61
CA ILE A 146 20.87 21.50 -43.92
C ILE A 146 21.68 20.89 -45.07
N ASP A 147 22.16 21.72 -46.00
CA ASP A 147 23.12 21.33 -47.04
C ASP A 147 24.51 21.04 -46.42
N ASP A 148 25.00 21.89 -45.50
CA ASP A 148 26.22 21.63 -44.68
C ASP A 148 26.08 20.43 -43.73
N MET A 149 24.91 19.79 -43.62
CA MET A 149 24.74 18.48 -42.97
C MET A 149 25.07 17.29 -43.91
N GLY A 150 25.50 17.54 -45.15
CA GLY A 150 26.10 16.59 -46.07
C GLY A 150 25.23 15.38 -46.43
N ASP A 151 25.84 14.22 -46.66
CA ASP A 151 25.14 12.95 -46.95
C ASP A 151 24.81 12.13 -45.68
N ALA A 152 24.68 12.79 -44.52
CA ALA A 152 24.38 12.11 -43.26
C ALA A 152 22.98 11.45 -43.30
N ARG A 153 22.91 10.12 -43.09
CA ARG A 153 21.70 9.28 -43.25
C ARG A 153 20.50 9.76 -42.44
N VAL A 154 20.74 10.44 -41.32
CA VAL A 154 19.70 11.04 -40.47
C VAL A 154 20.13 12.46 -40.12
N LYS A 155 19.41 13.46 -40.62
CA LYS A 155 19.58 14.88 -40.29
C LYS A 155 18.47 15.32 -39.34
N LEU A 156 18.84 15.73 -38.12
CA LEU A 156 17.89 16.21 -37.10
C LEU A 156 18.10 17.70 -36.86
N VAL A 157 17.07 18.52 -37.02
CA VAL A 157 17.14 19.97 -36.74
C VAL A 157 16.11 20.35 -35.69
N PHE A 158 16.56 20.79 -34.52
CA PHE A 158 15.72 21.29 -33.43
C PHE A 158 15.89 22.81 -33.34
N PHE A 159 14.83 23.57 -33.67
CA PHE A 159 14.90 25.02 -33.82
C PHE A 159 13.99 25.74 -32.81
N ASP A 160 14.60 26.19 -31.72
CA ASP A 160 13.96 26.83 -30.59
C ASP A 160 14.12 28.36 -30.64
N ALA A 161 13.48 28.97 -31.64
CA ALA A 161 13.69 30.37 -31.96
C ALA A 161 12.45 31.25 -31.84
N CYS A 162 12.62 32.37 -31.14
CA CYS A 162 11.64 33.45 -31.11
C CYS A 162 11.51 34.12 -32.49
N ARG A 163 10.33 34.70 -32.73
CA ARG A 163 9.84 35.10 -34.06
C ARG A 163 9.43 36.55 -34.18
N ASP A 164 9.69 37.34 -33.15
CA ASP A 164 9.81 38.78 -33.36
C ASP A 164 10.92 39.01 -34.39
N ASN A 165 10.65 39.88 -35.34
CA ASN A 165 11.69 40.39 -36.23
C ASN A 165 12.14 41.74 -35.63
N PRO A 166 13.23 41.78 -34.82
CA PRO A 166 13.69 43.02 -34.20
C PRO A 166 14.04 44.11 -35.22
N LEU A 167 14.30 43.70 -36.46
CA LEU A 167 14.64 44.56 -37.60
C LEU A 167 13.39 45.03 -38.38
N ALA A 168 12.20 44.48 -38.13
CA ALA A 168 10.97 44.82 -38.88
C ALA A 168 10.58 46.31 -38.79
N ARG A 169 11.04 47.02 -37.75
CA ARG A 169 10.89 48.49 -37.67
C ARG A 169 11.66 49.19 -38.79
N SER A 170 12.83 48.69 -39.18
CA SER A 170 13.65 49.17 -40.31
C SER A 170 13.20 48.59 -41.67
N PHE A 171 12.65 47.36 -41.67
CA PHE A 171 12.17 46.64 -42.86
C PHE A 171 10.64 46.75 -43.07
N SER A 172 10.07 47.89 -42.70
CA SER A 172 8.62 48.08 -42.52
C SER A 172 7.84 48.27 -43.84
N ARG A 173 7.90 47.29 -44.75
CA ARG A 173 7.05 47.23 -45.96
C ARG A 173 6.82 45.84 -46.59
N GLY A 174 6.72 44.78 -45.77
CA GLY A 174 6.28 43.46 -46.29
C GLY A 174 6.50 42.21 -45.43
N GLY A 175 7.17 42.30 -44.27
CA GLY A 175 7.55 41.13 -43.47
C GLY A 175 6.37 40.29 -42.94
N SER A 176 6.35 39.01 -43.27
CA SER A 176 5.44 38.00 -42.74
C SER A 176 5.74 37.64 -41.28
N ARG A 177 4.70 37.32 -40.50
CA ARG A 177 4.82 36.66 -39.19
C ARG A 177 5.06 35.15 -39.40
N GLY A 178 5.88 34.52 -38.57
CA GLY A 178 6.17 33.08 -38.63
C GLY A 178 7.41 32.67 -39.44
N MET A 179 7.92 31.45 -39.22
CA MET A 179 8.90 30.82 -40.13
C MET A 179 8.21 30.42 -41.43
N ALA A 180 8.99 30.27 -42.51
CA ALA A 180 8.57 29.46 -43.64
C ALA A 180 8.51 27.99 -43.24
N ALA A 181 7.72 27.19 -43.94
CA ALA A 181 8.08 25.78 -44.08
C ALA A 181 9.47 25.71 -44.75
N PRO A 182 10.43 24.95 -44.20
CA PRO A 182 11.73 24.72 -44.85
C PRO A 182 11.55 23.88 -46.12
N VAL A 183 12.60 23.80 -46.93
CA VAL A 183 12.66 22.78 -47.98
C VAL A 183 12.85 21.42 -47.31
N GLU A 184 11.99 20.45 -47.64
CA GLU A 184 12.09 19.09 -47.11
C GLU A 184 13.10 18.28 -47.94
N ALA A 185 14.21 17.91 -47.31
CA ALA A 185 15.24 17.04 -47.89
C ALA A 185 15.10 15.61 -47.36
N THR A 186 15.44 14.62 -48.20
CA THR A 186 15.46 13.20 -47.84
C THR A 186 16.30 12.95 -46.58
N GLY A 187 15.89 12.00 -45.73
CA GLY A 187 16.55 11.72 -44.45
C GLY A 187 16.57 12.87 -43.44
N THR A 188 15.78 13.94 -43.63
CA THR A 188 15.81 15.15 -42.80
C THR A 188 14.51 15.33 -42.01
N LEU A 189 14.63 15.47 -40.69
CA LEU A 189 13.52 15.74 -39.79
C LEU A 189 13.77 17.05 -39.02
N ILE A 190 12.92 18.04 -39.27
CA ILE A 190 13.04 19.39 -38.73
C ILE A 190 11.90 19.62 -37.75
N SER A 191 12.22 20.00 -36.51
CA SER A 191 11.27 20.34 -35.46
C SER A 191 11.44 21.79 -35.04
N PHE A 192 10.40 22.59 -35.25
CA PHE A 192 10.32 23.97 -34.75
C PHE A 192 9.57 24.02 -33.43
N ALA A 193 10.01 24.90 -32.53
CA ALA A 193 9.33 25.17 -31.27
C ALA A 193 7.90 25.71 -31.42
N THR A 194 7.55 26.25 -32.60
CA THR A 194 6.21 26.72 -32.95
C THR A 194 5.94 26.51 -34.44
N LYS A 195 4.67 26.39 -34.83
CA LYS A 195 4.23 26.30 -36.24
C LYS A 195 4.45 27.60 -37.02
N HIS A 196 4.47 27.50 -38.36
CA HIS A 196 4.50 28.67 -39.23
C HIS A 196 3.37 29.67 -38.91
N GLY A 197 3.57 30.94 -39.25
CA GLY A 197 2.71 32.05 -38.85
C GLY A 197 2.87 32.55 -37.40
N ASN A 198 3.47 31.76 -36.49
CA ASN A 198 3.38 31.97 -35.04
C ASN A 198 4.75 32.19 -34.36
N THR A 199 4.70 32.43 -33.05
CA THR A 199 5.86 32.75 -32.18
C THR A 199 6.11 31.65 -31.16
N ALA A 200 7.37 31.46 -30.77
CA ALA A 200 7.80 30.63 -29.63
C ALA A 200 8.22 31.55 -28.47
N ALA A 201 7.97 31.14 -27.24
CA ALA A 201 8.31 31.89 -26.04
C ALA A 201 9.68 31.49 -25.48
N ASP A 202 10.47 32.47 -25.03
CA ASP A 202 11.74 32.24 -24.29
C ASP A 202 11.51 31.54 -22.94
N GLY A 203 10.30 31.69 -22.39
CA GLY A 203 9.88 31.10 -21.10
C GLY A 203 10.33 31.90 -19.88
N GLU A 204 9.53 31.85 -18.81
CA GLU A 204 9.85 32.48 -17.52
C GLU A 204 10.68 31.56 -16.60
N GLY A 205 10.81 30.29 -16.97
CA GLY A 205 11.61 29.30 -16.26
C GLY A 205 13.09 29.35 -16.61
N LYS A 206 13.83 28.32 -16.17
CA LYS A 206 15.27 28.11 -16.48
C LYS A 206 15.56 27.82 -17.96
N HIS A 207 14.53 27.41 -18.69
CA HIS A 207 14.58 26.86 -20.03
C HIS A 207 13.31 27.27 -20.80
N SER A 208 13.37 27.34 -22.13
CA SER A 208 12.16 27.55 -22.94
C SER A 208 11.13 26.41 -22.72
N PRO A 209 9.83 26.61 -23.04
CA PRO A 209 8.85 25.53 -23.00
C PRO A 209 9.23 24.36 -23.92
N TYR A 210 9.78 24.64 -25.10
CA TYR A 210 10.18 23.62 -26.07
C TYR A 210 11.42 22.86 -25.62
N THR A 211 12.47 23.56 -25.18
CA THR A 211 13.67 22.89 -24.66
C THR A 211 13.36 22.11 -23.39
N THR A 212 12.48 22.61 -22.51
CA THR A 212 12.01 21.84 -21.34
C THR A 212 11.36 20.52 -21.75
N ALA A 213 10.42 20.55 -22.70
CA ALA A 213 9.73 19.35 -23.18
C ALA A 213 10.66 18.40 -23.96
N LEU A 214 11.58 18.94 -24.76
CA LEU A 214 12.57 18.18 -25.53
C LEU A 214 13.60 17.50 -24.62
N LEU A 215 14.12 18.19 -23.60
CA LEU A 215 15.02 17.60 -22.60
C LEU A 215 14.35 16.48 -21.82
N ALA A 216 13.09 16.66 -21.37
CA ALA A 216 12.33 15.63 -20.68
C ALA A 216 12.12 14.37 -21.55
N ALA A 217 11.89 14.55 -22.85
CA ALA A 217 11.75 13.44 -23.79
C ALA A 217 13.10 12.73 -24.09
N LEU A 218 14.22 13.45 -24.01
CA LEU A 218 15.58 12.94 -24.20
C LEU A 218 16.23 12.33 -22.93
N GLU A 219 15.61 12.48 -21.75
CA GLU A 219 16.16 11.92 -20.52
C GLU A 219 16.05 10.38 -20.47
N ASN A 220 14.93 9.83 -20.96
CA ASN A 220 14.68 8.38 -21.02
C ASN A 220 14.12 7.93 -22.40
N PRO A 221 14.88 8.07 -23.50
CA PRO A 221 14.40 7.81 -24.87
C PRO A 221 14.48 6.33 -25.29
N GLY A 222 14.72 5.42 -24.36
CA GLY A 222 15.00 4.01 -24.64
C GLY A 222 13.82 3.31 -25.35
N GLY A 223 14.02 2.93 -26.61
CA GLY A 223 12.98 2.31 -27.44
C GLY A 223 11.88 3.26 -27.92
N VAL A 224 12.06 4.58 -27.77
CA VAL A 224 11.12 5.58 -28.29
C VAL A 224 11.65 6.13 -29.61
N GLU A 225 10.87 5.91 -30.67
CA GLU A 225 11.12 6.42 -32.02
C GLU A 225 11.00 7.96 -32.04
N ILE A 226 11.79 8.64 -32.88
CA ILE A 226 11.95 10.11 -32.86
C ILE A 226 10.66 10.89 -33.12
N GLU A 227 9.79 10.48 -34.03
CA GLU A 227 8.51 11.13 -34.23
C GLU A 227 7.55 10.90 -33.06
N GLN A 228 7.53 9.70 -32.47
CA GLN A 228 6.81 9.44 -31.23
C GLN A 228 7.34 10.32 -30.08
N MET A 229 8.64 10.53 -30.01
CA MET A 229 9.28 11.44 -29.06
C MET A 229 8.81 12.88 -29.30
N LEU A 230 8.86 13.38 -30.54
CA LEU A 230 8.44 14.73 -30.89
C LEU A 230 6.92 14.96 -30.75
N ARG A 231 6.09 13.93 -30.92
CA ARG A 231 4.66 13.99 -30.57
C ARG A 231 4.45 14.25 -29.07
N LYS A 232 5.28 13.67 -28.19
CA LYS A 232 5.28 13.99 -26.75
C LYS A 232 5.79 15.41 -26.46
N VAL A 233 6.82 15.86 -27.16
CA VAL A 233 7.31 17.26 -27.07
C VAL A 233 6.20 18.25 -27.44
N GLN A 234 5.50 18.01 -28.55
CA GLN A 234 4.38 18.84 -29.00
C GLN A 234 3.25 18.92 -27.95
N GLN A 235 2.90 17.78 -27.34
CA GLN A 235 1.92 17.73 -26.25
C GLN A 235 2.38 18.50 -25.00
N GLY A 236 3.63 18.30 -24.58
CA GLY A 236 4.21 18.98 -23.41
C GLY A 236 4.25 20.49 -23.56
N VAL A 237 4.68 21.01 -24.71
CA VAL A 237 4.67 22.48 -24.98
C VAL A 237 3.25 23.02 -25.03
N LYS A 238 2.32 22.30 -25.68
CA LYS A 238 0.92 22.74 -25.79
C LYS A 238 0.23 22.80 -24.42
N GLN A 239 0.59 21.92 -23.50
CA GLN A 239 0.15 21.95 -22.09
C GLN A 239 0.83 23.08 -21.31
N ALA A 240 2.15 23.23 -21.42
CA ALA A 240 2.94 24.22 -20.69
C ALA A 240 2.74 25.68 -21.16
N THR A 241 1.92 25.91 -22.19
CA THR A 241 1.66 27.24 -22.78
C THR A 241 0.17 27.51 -23.03
N ASP A 242 -0.74 26.76 -22.38
CA ASP A 242 -2.20 26.91 -22.55
C ASP A 242 -2.66 26.99 -24.02
N GLY A 243 -2.06 26.14 -24.86
CA GLY A 243 -2.31 26.08 -26.30
C GLY A 243 -1.74 27.22 -27.15
N GLN A 244 -1.07 28.23 -26.56
CA GLN A 244 -0.52 29.38 -27.29
C GLN A 244 0.67 29.00 -28.18
N GLN A 245 1.48 28.01 -27.76
CA GLN A 245 2.60 27.49 -28.55
C GLN A 245 2.34 26.04 -28.97
N GLU A 246 2.56 25.76 -30.25
CA GLU A 246 2.32 24.44 -30.84
C GLU A 246 3.51 24.08 -31.73
N PRO A 247 4.46 23.25 -31.24
CA PRO A 247 5.60 22.77 -32.01
C PRO A 247 5.15 22.09 -33.30
N TRP A 248 5.96 22.22 -34.34
CA TRP A 248 5.66 21.68 -35.66
C TRP A 248 6.83 20.90 -36.23
N ARG A 249 6.55 20.01 -37.19
CA ARG A 249 7.53 19.12 -37.83
C ARG A 249 7.44 19.26 -39.35
N TYR A 250 8.58 19.18 -40.00
CA TYR A 250 8.74 19.14 -41.46
C TYR A 250 9.77 18.08 -41.85
N GLY A 251 9.59 17.51 -43.03
CA GLY A 251 10.35 16.36 -43.52
C GLY A 251 10.04 15.07 -42.75
N SER A 252 10.69 13.99 -43.18
CA SER A 252 10.59 12.66 -42.61
C SER A 252 11.92 11.92 -42.77
N LEU A 253 12.09 10.82 -42.04
CA LEU A 253 13.24 9.93 -42.17
C LEU A 253 12.85 8.71 -43.01
N ASP A 254 13.79 8.19 -43.79
CA ASP A 254 13.57 7.00 -44.65
C ASP A 254 13.44 5.68 -43.86
N GLY A 255 13.53 5.75 -42.53
CA GLY A 255 13.34 4.65 -41.60
C GLY A 255 13.50 5.12 -40.15
N ASP A 256 13.11 4.28 -39.20
CA ASP A 256 13.06 4.63 -37.78
C ASP A 256 14.42 5.10 -37.22
N PHE A 257 14.40 6.16 -36.41
CA PHE A 257 15.55 6.60 -35.62
C PHE A 257 15.24 6.56 -34.11
N TYR A 258 16.17 5.98 -33.36
CA TYR A 258 16.14 5.88 -31.90
C TYR A 258 17.38 6.55 -31.31
N PHE A 259 17.16 7.55 -30.44
CA PHE A 259 18.25 8.16 -29.68
C PHE A 259 18.96 7.13 -28.78
N LYS A 260 18.20 6.17 -28.23
CA LYS A 260 18.71 4.99 -27.54
C LYS A 260 17.80 3.81 -27.87
N GLU A 261 18.38 2.71 -28.34
CA GLU A 261 17.63 1.47 -28.60
C GLU A 261 17.00 0.93 -27.31
N ALA A 262 15.95 0.12 -27.46
CA ALA A 262 15.39 -0.62 -26.33
C ALA A 262 16.41 -1.67 -25.87
N ASP A 263 16.71 -1.72 -24.57
CA ASP A 263 17.46 -2.85 -24.01
C ASP A 263 16.55 -4.09 -24.05
N VAL A 264 16.73 -4.91 -25.08
CA VAL A 264 15.93 -6.11 -25.33
C VAL A 264 16.09 -7.12 -24.18
N SER A 265 17.23 -7.11 -23.47
CA SER A 265 17.45 -7.95 -22.29
C SER A 265 16.62 -7.46 -21.10
N ALA A 266 16.57 -6.16 -20.86
CA ALA A 266 15.73 -5.57 -19.82
C ALA A 266 14.22 -5.75 -20.11
N VAL A 267 13.80 -5.63 -21.38
CA VAL A 267 12.40 -5.88 -21.79
C VAL A 267 12.05 -7.36 -21.61
N ALA A 268 12.90 -8.29 -22.08
CA ALA A 268 12.67 -9.72 -21.92
C ALA A 268 12.64 -10.14 -20.44
N ALA A 269 13.56 -9.62 -19.61
CA ALA A 269 13.56 -9.86 -18.17
C ALA A 269 12.27 -9.37 -17.50
N LYS A 270 11.78 -8.18 -17.87
CA LYS A 270 10.51 -7.64 -17.36
C LYS A 270 9.31 -8.49 -17.75
N VAL A 271 9.20 -8.89 -19.03
CA VAL A 271 8.11 -9.77 -19.51
C VAL A 271 8.17 -11.13 -18.82
N GLN A 272 9.35 -11.73 -18.69
CA GLN A 272 9.53 -13.00 -17.98
C GLN A 272 9.11 -12.88 -16.51
N GLN A 273 9.49 -11.79 -15.83
CA GLN A 273 9.10 -11.54 -14.44
C GLN A 273 7.60 -11.30 -14.29
N GLU A 274 6.95 -10.63 -15.24
CA GLU A 274 5.50 -10.39 -15.25
C GLU A 274 4.70 -11.69 -15.48
N VAL A 275 5.16 -12.56 -16.38
CA VAL A 275 4.60 -13.91 -16.59
C VAL A 275 4.78 -14.78 -15.34
N VAL A 276 5.95 -14.77 -14.70
CA VAL A 276 6.20 -15.49 -13.45
C VAL A 276 5.32 -14.96 -12.31
N ASN A 277 5.22 -13.64 -12.15
CA ASN A 277 4.36 -13.02 -11.13
C ASN A 277 2.89 -13.40 -11.32
N LYS A 278 2.39 -13.44 -12.57
CA LYS A 278 1.03 -13.90 -12.89
C LYS A 278 0.85 -15.38 -12.54
N ALA A 279 1.77 -16.25 -12.95
CA ALA A 279 1.70 -17.68 -12.65
C ALA A 279 1.72 -17.98 -11.14
N VAL A 280 2.58 -17.26 -10.38
CA VAL A 280 2.63 -17.34 -8.91
C VAL A 280 1.33 -16.84 -8.28
N SER A 281 0.76 -15.73 -8.77
CA SER A 281 -0.53 -15.20 -8.29
C SER A 281 -1.68 -16.19 -8.53
N GLU A 282 -1.77 -16.79 -9.72
CA GLU A 282 -2.78 -17.81 -10.02
C GLU A 282 -2.61 -19.09 -9.19
N ALA A 283 -1.37 -19.55 -8.98
CA ALA A 283 -1.08 -20.69 -8.11
C ALA A 283 -1.47 -20.41 -6.65
N MET A 284 -1.12 -19.23 -6.14
CA MET A 284 -1.47 -18.77 -4.79
C MET A 284 -2.99 -18.68 -4.60
N LYS A 285 -3.72 -18.18 -5.61
CA LYS A 285 -5.19 -18.17 -5.60
C LYS A 285 -5.78 -19.58 -5.51
N ARG A 286 -5.32 -20.52 -6.35
CA ARG A 286 -5.80 -21.92 -6.33
C ARG A 286 -5.51 -22.60 -4.99
N ALA A 287 -4.34 -22.37 -4.40
CA ALA A 287 -3.96 -22.88 -3.09
C ALA A 287 -4.85 -22.30 -1.96
N ASN A 288 -5.12 -20.99 -1.97
CA ASN A 288 -6.02 -20.35 -1.01
C ASN A 288 -7.46 -20.88 -1.12
N GLU A 289 -7.97 -21.06 -2.34
CA GLU A 289 -9.28 -21.66 -2.58
C GLU A 289 -9.36 -23.12 -2.11
N GLN A 290 -8.29 -23.90 -2.29
CA GLN A 290 -8.24 -25.28 -1.79
C GLN A 290 -8.22 -25.31 -0.26
N ALA A 291 -7.38 -24.51 0.39
CA ALA A 291 -7.35 -24.40 1.84
C ALA A 291 -8.69 -23.90 2.42
N ALA A 292 -9.43 -23.06 1.70
CA ALA A 292 -10.78 -22.65 2.08
C ALA A 292 -11.80 -23.80 2.00
N ARG A 293 -11.73 -24.65 0.95
CA ARG A 293 -12.57 -25.86 0.81
C ARG A 293 -12.26 -26.87 1.91
N GLU A 294 -10.99 -27.23 2.10
CA GLU A 294 -10.55 -28.16 3.15
C GLU A 294 -10.95 -27.68 4.55
N LYS A 295 -10.84 -26.37 4.83
CA LYS A 295 -11.33 -25.77 6.09
C LYS A 295 -12.84 -25.88 6.24
N ALA A 296 -13.62 -25.64 5.18
CA ALA A 296 -15.08 -25.74 5.22
C ALA A 296 -15.55 -27.18 5.46
N GLU A 297 -14.94 -28.16 4.79
CA GLU A 297 -15.19 -29.59 4.99
C GLU A 297 -14.83 -30.03 6.43
N LEU A 298 -13.69 -29.56 6.96
CA LEU A 298 -13.30 -29.82 8.35
C LEU A 298 -14.28 -29.17 9.34
N GLN A 299 -14.76 -27.96 9.09
CA GLN A 299 -15.77 -27.32 9.95
C GLN A 299 -17.12 -28.06 9.90
N GLN A 300 -17.53 -28.59 8.74
CA GLN A 300 -18.72 -29.43 8.63
C GLN A 300 -18.56 -30.76 9.38
N SER A 301 -17.40 -31.43 9.28
CA SER A 301 -17.17 -32.69 10.01
C SER A 301 -17.12 -32.49 11.52
N ILE A 302 -16.52 -31.39 12.01
CA ILE A 302 -16.56 -31.01 13.44
C ILE A 302 -18.00 -30.80 13.91
N LYS A 303 -18.82 -30.05 13.15
CA LYS A 303 -20.23 -29.81 13.50
C LYS A 303 -21.03 -31.12 13.51
N ALA A 304 -20.83 -32.00 12.54
CA ALA A 304 -21.49 -33.31 12.48
C ALA A 304 -21.11 -34.21 13.66
N LEU A 305 -19.83 -34.20 14.08
CA LEU A 305 -19.35 -34.91 15.27
C LEU A 305 -19.92 -34.34 16.56
N GLN A 306 -20.07 -33.01 16.67
CA GLN A 306 -20.73 -32.36 17.80
C GLN A 306 -22.21 -32.77 17.90
N GLU A 307 -22.97 -32.66 16.80
CA GLU A 307 -24.38 -33.08 16.77
C GLU A 307 -24.56 -34.58 17.05
N ALA A 308 -23.66 -35.44 16.58
CA ALA A 308 -23.69 -36.87 16.87
C ALA A 308 -23.41 -37.15 18.37
N SER A 309 -22.45 -36.43 18.97
CA SER A 309 -22.12 -36.52 20.40
C SER A 309 -23.28 -36.04 21.27
N GLU A 310 -23.93 -34.92 20.92
CA GLU A 310 -25.10 -34.41 21.64
C GLU A 310 -26.28 -35.39 21.60
N ARG A 311 -26.56 -36.01 20.44
CA ARG A 311 -27.59 -37.04 20.32
C ARG A 311 -27.26 -38.28 21.17
N ALA A 312 -26.01 -38.75 21.16
CA ALA A 312 -25.57 -39.88 21.97
C ALA A 312 -25.68 -39.60 23.48
N ILE A 313 -25.33 -38.38 23.92
CA ILE A 313 -25.48 -37.94 25.31
C ILE A 313 -26.96 -37.87 25.71
N ALA A 314 -27.83 -37.30 24.86
CA ALA A 314 -29.26 -37.21 25.12
C ALA A 314 -29.93 -38.60 25.22
N GLU A 315 -29.53 -39.55 24.36
CA GLU A 315 -30.02 -40.93 24.41
C GLU A 315 -29.48 -41.69 25.64
N ALA A 316 -28.21 -41.51 26.01
CA ALA A 316 -27.66 -42.07 27.24
C ALA A 316 -28.38 -41.54 28.50
N ILE A 317 -28.69 -40.24 28.56
CA ILE A 317 -29.49 -39.63 29.63
C ILE A 317 -30.90 -40.23 29.68
N LYS A 318 -31.55 -40.43 28.52
CA LYS A 318 -32.87 -41.06 28.43
C LYS A 318 -32.86 -42.50 28.94
N VAL A 319 -31.88 -43.32 28.52
CA VAL A 319 -31.73 -44.71 28.99
C VAL A 319 -31.45 -44.75 30.49
N GLN A 320 -30.53 -43.92 30.99
CA GLN A 320 -30.23 -43.82 32.42
C GLN A 320 -31.46 -43.40 33.24
N LYS A 321 -32.25 -42.45 32.74
CA LYS A 321 -33.51 -42.05 33.38
C LYS A 321 -34.49 -43.22 33.44
N GLN A 322 -34.77 -43.89 32.31
CA GLN A 322 -35.69 -45.02 32.27
C GLN A 322 -35.25 -46.17 33.20
N ALA A 323 -33.95 -46.48 33.25
CA ALA A 323 -33.40 -47.48 34.17
C ALA A 323 -33.54 -47.07 35.65
N SER A 324 -33.41 -45.78 35.97
CA SER A 324 -33.64 -45.28 37.34
C SER A 324 -35.12 -45.33 37.73
N GLU A 325 -36.03 -45.01 36.80
CA GLU A 325 -37.48 -45.08 37.02
C GLU A 325 -37.95 -46.53 37.22
N SER A 326 -37.45 -47.49 36.43
CA SER A 326 -37.75 -48.92 36.66
C SER A 326 -37.16 -49.45 37.97
N ALA A 327 -35.93 -49.07 38.32
CA ALA A 327 -35.30 -49.49 39.57
C ALA A 327 -36.06 -48.98 40.81
N VAL A 328 -36.58 -47.75 40.77
CA VAL A 328 -37.45 -47.19 41.82
C VAL A 328 -38.79 -47.93 41.86
N ALA A 329 -39.42 -48.21 40.72
CA ALA A 329 -40.66 -48.98 40.67
C ALA A 329 -40.50 -50.40 41.27
N ASP A 330 -39.43 -51.11 40.94
CA ASP A 330 -39.12 -52.43 41.50
C ASP A 330 -38.76 -52.38 42.98
N ALA A 331 -38.15 -51.28 43.47
CA ALA A 331 -37.91 -51.08 44.90
C ALA A 331 -39.23 -50.87 45.67
N ILE A 332 -40.13 -50.02 45.16
CA ILE A 332 -41.47 -49.80 45.72
C ILE A 332 -42.28 -51.11 45.73
N LYS A 333 -42.25 -51.88 44.62
CA LYS A 333 -42.92 -53.17 44.53
C LYS A 333 -42.42 -54.15 45.59
N ARG A 334 -41.10 -54.32 45.73
CA ARG A 334 -40.50 -55.20 46.75
C ARG A 334 -40.82 -54.75 48.18
N SER A 335 -40.82 -53.45 48.45
CA SER A 335 -41.24 -52.88 49.74
C SER A 335 -42.71 -53.20 50.06
N ASN A 336 -43.61 -53.04 49.09
CA ASN A 336 -45.03 -53.39 49.25
C ASN A 336 -45.25 -54.89 49.45
N GLU A 337 -44.53 -55.75 48.72
CA GLU A 337 -44.58 -57.21 48.90
C GLU A 337 -44.03 -57.63 50.28
N GLN A 338 -42.97 -57.00 50.78
CA GLN A 338 -42.45 -57.25 52.13
C GLN A 338 -43.46 -56.81 53.19
N ALA A 339 -43.99 -55.58 53.10
CA ALA A 339 -45.00 -55.08 54.03
C ALA A 339 -46.30 -55.92 54.01
N ALA A 340 -46.64 -56.55 52.87
CA ALA A 340 -47.75 -57.50 52.78
C ALA A 340 -47.46 -58.83 53.50
N ARG A 341 -46.22 -59.35 53.41
CA ARG A 341 -45.78 -60.54 54.15
C ARG A 341 -45.75 -60.27 55.65
N GLU A 342 -45.14 -59.18 56.09
CA GLU A 342 -45.09 -58.76 57.49
C GLU A 342 -46.50 -58.59 58.08
N ARG A 343 -47.43 -58.01 57.34
CA ARG A 343 -48.85 -57.94 57.73
C ARG A 343 -49.50 -59.31 57.82
N ALA A 344 -49.24 -60.23 56.89
CA ALA A 344 -49.80 -61.58 56.91
C ALA A 344 -49.23 -62.43 58.06
N GLU A 345 -47.93 -62.30 58.35
CA GLU A 345 -47.27 -62.94 59.50
C GLU A 345 -47.77 -62.37 60.82
N LEU A 346 -47.95 -61.04 60.93
CA LEU A 346 -48.56 -60.39 62.08
C LEU A 346 -50.02 -60.82 62.27
N GLN A 347 -50.80 -60.93 61.18
CA GLN A 347 -52.18 -61.43 61.19
C GLN A 347 -52.23 -62.89 61.68
N GLN A 348 -51.36 -63.77 61.17
CA GLN A 348 -51.28 -65.16 61.62
C GLN A 348 -50.80 -65.28 63.07
N SER A 349 -49.86 -64.44 63.49
CA SER A 349 -49.39 -64.36 64.89
C SER A 349 -50.51 -63.90 65.82
N MET A 350 -51.29 -62.90 65.40
CA MET A 350 -52.46 -62.39 66.13
C MET A 350 -53.60 -63.41 66.17
N ASP A 351 -53.92 -64.10 65.07
CA ASP A 351 -54.92 -65.18 65.02
C ASP A 351 -54.48 -66.38 65.87
N LYS A 352 -53.18 -66.72 65.86
CA LYS A 352 -52.62 -67.75 66.75
C LYS A 352 -52.70 -67.31 68.20
N MET A 353 -52.31 -66.08 68.53
CA MET A 353 -52.40 -65.53 69.89
C MET A 353 -53.85 -65.45 70.36
N LEU A 354 -54.80 -65.10 69.48
CA LEU A 354 -56.22 -65.06 69.78
C LEU A 354 -56.78 -66.47 69.98
N ARG A 355 -56.37 -67.46 69.18
CA ARG A 355 -56.74 -68.87 69.39
C ARG A 355 -56.13 -69.44 70.68
N GLU A 356 -54.87 -69.12 70.99
CA GLU A 356 -54.24 -69.51 72.25
C GLU A 356 -54.87 -68.79 73.44
N ALA A 357 -55.22 -67.52 73.33
CA ALA A 357 -55.90 -66.75 74.36
C ALA A 357 -57.33 -67.26 74.57
N LEU A 358 -58.07 -67.57 73.50
CA LEU A 358 -59.41 -68.17 73.58
C LEU A 358 -59.36 -69.62 74.07
N ALA A 359 -58.34 -70.40 73.73
CA ALA A 359 -58.12 -71.73 74.28
C ALA A 359 -57.72 -71.67 75.76
N ARG A 360 -56.86 -70.73 76.16
CA ARG A 360 -56.56 -70.42 77.57
C ARG A 360 -57.79 -69.88 78.29
N GLN A 361 -58.65 -69.09 77.65
CA GLN A 361 -59.88 -68.56 78.23
C GLN A 361 -60.93 -69.65 78.36
N ASN A 362 -61.08 -70.56 77.40
CA ASN A 362 -61.98 -71.71 77.50
C ASN A 362 -61.46 -72.73 78.52
N ALA A 363 -60.15 -72.98 78.56
CA ALA A 363 -59.52 -73.80 79.60
C ALA A 363 -59.57 -73.12 80.97
N ALA A 364 -59.52 -71.78 81.04
CA ALA A 364 -59.71 -71.01 82.26
C ALA A 364 -61.18 -70.99 82.68
N ILE A 365 -62.16 -70.89 81.77
CA ILE A 365 -63.59 -71.02 82.04
C ILE A 365 -63.94 -72.46 82.43
N GLU A 366 -63.25 -73.47 81.90
CA GLU A 366 -63.36 -74.84 82.39
C GLU A 366 -62.69 -75.02 83.75
N ALA A 367 -61.51 -74.42 83.98
CA ALA A 367 -60.84 -74.44 85.27
C ALA A 367 -61.58 -73.62 86.32
N GLU A 368 -62.29 -72.57 85.93
CA GLU A 368 -63.21 -71.70 86.69
C GLU A 368 -64.58 -72.33 86.81
N ARG A 369 -64.99 -73.26 85.94
CA ARG A 369 -66.14 -74.14 86.19
C ARG A 369 -65.79 -75.22 87.20
N ARG A 370 -64.57 -75.76 87.13
CA ARG A 370 -63.97 -76.65 88.15
C ARG A 370 -63.64 -75.90 89.44
N ALA A 371 -63.38 -74.58 89.39
CA ALA A 371 -63.07 -73.73 90.54
C ALA A 371 -64.24 -72.87 91.02
N LEU A 372 -65.37 -72.77 90.32
CA LEU A 372 -66.65 -72.39 90.94
C LEU A 372 -67.23 -73.58 91.71
N LEU A 373 -66.81 -74.80 91.35
CA LEU A 373 -67.02 -76.01 92.15
C LEU A 373 -66.04 -76.15 93.34
N ALA A 374 -64.77 -75.72 93.20
CA ALA A 374 -63.74 -75.87 94.25
C ALA A 374 -63.46 -74.60 95.09
N ALA A 375 -63.68 -73.42 94.53
CA ALA A 375 -63.47 -72.09 95.11
C ALA A 375 -64.79 -71.28 95.11
N ARG A 376 -65.83 -71.90 95.69
CA ARG A 376 -66.79 -71.20 96.56
C ARG A 376 -66.02 -70.75 97.82
N GLY A 377 -64.99 -69.94 97.62
CA GLY A 377 -63.83 -69.86 98.49
C GLY A 377 -62.82 -68.83 97.98
N GLU A 378 -62.94 -67.64 98.54
CA GLU A 378 -61.93 -66.57 98.56
C GLU A 378 -61.75 -65.78 97.25
N ALA A 379 -61.25 -64.54 97.38
CA ALA A 379 -61.41 -63.46 96.40
C ALA A 379 -60.30 -62.39 96.52
N ASP A 380 -60.50 -61.26 95.83
CA ASP A 380 -59.94 -59.90 96.07
C ASP A 380 -58.60 -59.41 95.42
N LYS A 381 -58.75 -58.31 94.64
CA LYS A 381 -58.00 -57.01 94.66
C LYS A 381 -56.73 -56.72 93.80
N ALA A 382 -56.93 -55.77 92.85
CA ALA A 382 -56.28 -54.43 92.71
C ALA A 382 -54.94 -54.14 91.92
N GLN A 383 -55.10 -53.55 90.71
CA GLN A 383 -54.66 -52.20 90.21
C GLN A 383 -53.19 -51.61 90.24
N ALA A 384 -52.76 -51.10 89.05
CA ALA A 384 -52.28 -49.70 88.72
C ALA A 384 -50.78 -49.24 88.44
N ALA A 385 -50.49 -48.82 87.19
CA ALA A 385 -49.96 -47.48 86.71
C ALA A 385 -48.39 -47.13 86.60
N PRO A 386 -47.90 -45.86 86.27
CA PRO A 386 -46.87 -45.50 85.23
C PRO A 386 -45.68 -44.58 85.76
N PRO A 387 -45.02 -43.52 85.14
CA PRO A 387 -44.90 -42.89 83.76
C PRO A 387 -43.47 -42.30 83.33
N ALA A 388 -43.40 -41.34 82.34
CA ALA A 388 -42.40 -40.22 82.09
C ALA A 388 -40.98 -40.47 81.43
N VAL A 389 -40.15 -39.47 80.94
CA VAL A 389 -40.28 -38.27 80.01
C VAL A 389 -38.89 -37.58 79.66
N ALA A 390 -38.78 -36.69 78.63
CA ALA A 390 -37.80 -35.53 78.40
C ALA A 390 -36.71 -35.51 77.25
N GLN A 391 -36.08 -34.31 77.00
CA GLN A 391 -35.11 -33.84 75.91
C GLN A 391 -34.21 -32.63 76.41
N PRO A 392 -33.60 -31.60 75.69
CA PRO A 392 -33.28 -31.28 74.25
C PRO A 392 -31.98 -30.41 73.86
N GLN A 393 -31.56 -30.41 72.55
CA GLN A 393 -31.00 -29.30 71.67
C GLN A 393 -29.56 -28.58 71.83
N PRO A 394 -29.03 -27.79 70.81
CA PRO A 394 -27.62 -27.27 70.66
C PRO A 394 -27.39 -25.71 70.40
N ILE A 395 -26.18 -25.23 69.96
CA ILE A 395 -25.72 -23.78 69.87
C ILE A 395 -24.84 -23.39 68.59
N GLN A 396 -24.54 -22.08 68.35
CA GLN A 396 -23.97 -21.33 67.16
C GLN A 396 -22.80 -20.32 67.54
N MET A 397 -22.07 -19.43 66.78
CA MET A 397 -21.75 -19.06 65.35
C MET A 397 -20.61 -17.94 65.25
N ALA A 398 -20.27 -17.41 64.04
CA ALA A 398 -19.65 -16.06 63.69
C ALA A 398 -18.09 -15.82 63.70
N ALA A 399 -17.43 -14.71 63.21
CA ALA A 399 -17.56 -13.75 62.05
C ALA A 399 -16.38 -12.67 61.99
N ILE A 400 -16.44 -11.62 61.12
CA ILE A 400 -15.74 -10.25 61.13
C ILE A 400 -14.69 -9.92 59.99
N ALA A 401 -14.48 -8.62 59.63
CA ALA A 401 -13.54 -7.99 58.63
C ALA A 401 -13.25 -6.47 58.98
N ALA A 402 -12.61 -5.50 58.26
CA ALA A 402 -12.07 -5.26 56.87
C ALA A 402 -11.16 -3.97 56.77
N THR A 403 -10.80 -3.48 55.54
CA THR A 403 -10.34 -2.09 55.08
C THR A 403 -8.82 -1.70 54.93
N GLY A 404 -8.50 -0.71 54.04
CA GLY A 404 -7.16 -0.05 53.82
C GLY A 404 -6.98 0.68 52.45
N SER A 405 -6.10 1.71 52.29
CA SER A 405 -5.97 2.53 51.03
C SER A 405 -4.67 3.39 50.83
N GLY A 406 -4.41 3.87 49.57
CA GLY A 406 -3.70 5.16 49.26
C GLY A 406 -2.28 5.16 48.60
N GLY A 407 -1.95 6.20 47.78
CA GLY A 407 -0.56 6.62 47.42
C GLY A 407 -0.25 7.02 45.94
N SER A 408 0.59 8.06 45.71
CA SER A 408 1.12 8.47 44.36
C SER A 408 2.42 9.32 44.42
N ALA A 409 3.20 9.43 43.33
CA ALA A 409 4.38 10.33 43.20
C ALA A 409 4.86 10.59 41.74
N LYS A 410 5.73 11.60 41.53
CA LYS A 410 6.37 12.04 40.25
C LYS A 410 7.78 12.62 40.54
N PRO A 411 8.73 12.64 39.58
CA PRO A 411 9.55 13.85 39.36
C PRO A 411 10.01 14.14 37.89
N SER A 412 10.80 15.21 37.76
CA SER A 412 11.37 16.00 36.62
C SER A 412 12.77 15.50 36.13
N GLU A 413 13.52 16.05 35.14
CA GLU A 413 13.33 16.97 33.95
C GLU A 413 14.68 17.09 33.16
N LYS A 414 14.65 17.42 31.85
CA LYS A 414 15.80 17.85 30.96
C LYS A 414 16.87 16.76 30.67
N THR A 415 17.63 16.78 29.56
CA THR A 415 17.95 17.85 28.56
C THR A 415 18.20 17.29 27.14
N LEU A 416 18.41 18.19 26.17
CA LEU A 416 19.10 18.06 24.86
C LEU A 416 18.25 17.71 23.62
N ALA A 417 18.85 17.95 22.45
CA ALA A 417 18.17 18.22 21.17
C ALA A 417 18.78 17.44 19.99
N THR A 418 18.27 17.72 18.78
CA THR A 418 18.71 17.27 17.43
C THR A 418 17.85 16.14 16.84
N LEU A 419 17.73 16.12 15.50
CA LEU A 419 16.86 15.21 14.76
C LEU A 419 17.46 13.79 14.69
N THR A 420 16.72 12.79 15.19
CA THR A 420 17.11 11.37 15.15
C THR A 420 16.27 10.61 14.12
N SER A 421 16.74 10.60 12.87
CA SER A 421 16.34 9.63 11.86
C SER A 421 17.57 9.27 11.05
N GLY A 422 18.22 8.17 11.39
CA GLY A 422 19.34 7.61 10.64
C GLY A 422 18.87 6.73 9.48
N SER A 423 19.70 6.59 8.44
CA SER A 423 19.55 5.47 7.50
C SER A 423 19.76 4.16 8.27
N GLY A 424 18.78 3.26 8.20
CA GLY A 424 18.72 2.00 8.95
C GLY A 424 17.94 2.06 10.27
N ASP A 425 17.36 3.21 10.66
CA ASP A 425 16.44 3.28 11.80
C ASP A 425 15.17 2.45 11.53
N GLU A 426 14.74 1.66 12.52
CA GLU A 426 13.61 0.74 12.39
C GLU A 426 12.57 0.93 13.50
N TRP A 427 11.32 1.16 13.12
CA TRP A 427 10.19 1.42 14.00
C TRP A 427 9.14 0.32 13.83
N VAL A 428 8.79 -0.37 14.93
CA VAL A 428 7.94 -1.54 14.93
C VAL A 428 6.61 -1.21 15.59
N TYR A 429 5.53 -1.49 14.86
CA TYR A 429 4.15 -1.29 15.28
C TYR A 429 3.43 -2.63 15.37
N THR A 430 2.57 -2.75 16.37
CA THR A 430 1.49 -3.75 16.37
C THR A 430 0.24 -3.06 15.85
N ALA A 431 -0.20 -3.45 14.65
CA ALA A 431 -1.49 -3.09 14.10
C ALA A 431 -2.53 -4.16 14.48
N LYS A 432 -3.80 -3.76 14.58
CA LYS A 432 -4.93 -4.63 14.88
C LYS A 432 -6.13 -4.16 14.05
N ASP A 433 -6.61 -5.05 13.19
CA ASP A 433 -7.70 -4.75 12.24
C ASP A 433 -9.08 -4.74 12.93
N ILE A 434 -10.11 -4.39 12.15
CA ILE A 434 -11.52 -4.42 12.59
C ILE A 434 -12.02 -5.80 13.07
N TYR A 435 -11.33 -6.89 12.73
CA TYR A 435 -11.67 -8.26 13.14
C TYR A 435 -10.88 -8.73 14.36
N GLY A 436 -9.98 -7.89 14.90
CA GLY A 436 -9.14 -8.21 16.05
C GLY A 436 -7.92 -9.08 15.71
N LYS A 437 -7.57 -9.24 14.43
CA LYS A 437 -6.33 -9.88 13.97
C LYS A 437 -5.19 -8.90 14.13
N GLU A 438 -4.11 -9.34 14.79
CA GLU A 438 -2.90 -8.53 15.01
C GLU A 438 -1.88 -8.79 13.89
N GLN A 439 -1.24 -7.71 13.43
CA GLN A 439 -0.20 -7.71 12.41
C GLN A 439 1.01 -6.90 12.88
N LYS A 440 2.21 -7.31 12.47
CA LYS A 440 3.46 -6.60 12.74
C LYS A 440 3.83 -5.74 11.53
N LEU A 441 3.63 -4.43 11.64
CA LEU A 441 4.13 -3.45 10.67
C LEU A 441 5.51 -2.95 11.14
N ILE A 442 6.50 -3.03 10.26
CA ILE A 442 7.84 -2.49 10.47
C ILE A 442 8.07 -1.38 9.45
N ALA A 443 8.45 -0.20 9.92
CA ALA A 443 8.80 0.96 9.10
C ALA A 443 10.30 1.24 9.25
N ARG A 444 11.06 1.06 8.17
CA ARG A 444 12.53 1.15 8.14
C ARG A 444 12.97 2.32 7.28
N VAL A 445 13.71 3.26 7.85
CA VAL A 445 14.31 4.37 7.11
C VAL A 445 15.40 3.83 6.20
N LYS A 446 15.19 3.87 4.88
CA LYS A 446 16.22 3.49 3.89
C LYS A 446 17.15 4.67 3.58
N ALA A 447 16.61 5.87 3.44
CA ALA A 447 17.40 7.07 3.17
C ALA A 447 16.76 8.32 3.78
N VAL A 448 17.60 9.28 4.15
CA VAL A 448 17.20 10.66 4.43
C VAL A 448 17.82 11.53 3.36
N VAL A 449 16.99 12.20 2.56
CA VAL A 449 17.41 13.00 1.41
C VAL A 449 17.18 14.48 1.74
N PRO A 450 18.25 15.29 1.91
CA PRO A 450 18.12 16.71 2.21
C PRO A 450 17.23 17.43 1.19
N GLY A 451 16.19 18.11 1.68
CA GLY A 451 15.22 18.84 0.86
C GLY A 451 14.14 18.00 0.17
N ALA A 452 14.25 16.67 0.12
CA ALA A 452 13.26 15.78 -0.52
C ALA A 452 12.50 14.87 0.47
N GLY A 453 13.04 14.62 1.67
CA GLY A 453 12.34 13.92 2.76
C GLY A 453 13.00 12.62 3.21
N VAL A 454 12.22 11.76 3.86
CA VAL A 454 12.65 10.46 4.39
C VAL A 454 12.01 9.33 3.59
N LEU A 455 12.83 8.46 2.98
CA LEU A 455 12.39 7.24 2.32
C LEU A 455 12.27 6.11 3.36
N GLU A 456 11.06 5.59 3.54
CA GLU A 456 10.78 4.46 4.45
C GLU A 456 10.23 3.24 3.70
N GLU A 457 10.81 2.08 3.99
CA GLU A 457 10.33 0.75 3.59
C GLU A 457 9.37 0.21 4.65
N PHE A 458 8.19 -0.22 4.22
CA PHE A 458 7.21 -0.89 5.05
C PHE A 458 7.25 -2.41 4.82
N VAL A 459 7.39 -3.16 5.90
CA VAL A 459 7.37 -4.62 5.95
C VAL A 459 6.22 -5.07 6.84
N VAL A 460 5.28 -5.84 6.30
CA VAL A 460 4.10 -6.37 7.01
C VAL A 460 4.29 -7.86 7.23
N ASP A 461 4.21 -8.31 8.49
CA ASP A 461 4.36 -9.72 8.89
C ASP A 461 5.60 -10.40 8.29
N GLY A 462 6.69 -9.63 8.15
CA GLY A 462 7.98 -10.05 7.59
C GLY A 462 8.12 -9.94 6.06
N ARG A 463 7.09 -9.49 5.34
CA ARG A 463 7.10 -9.31 3.88
C ARG A 463 7.23 -7.84 3.48
N PRO A 464 8.19 -7.44 2.62
CA PRO A 464 8.22 -6.10 2.02
C PRO A 464 6.89 -5.78 1.33
N SER A 465 6.41 -4.56 1.51
CA SER A 465 4.99 -4.24 1.30
C SER A 465 4.78 -2.93 0.55
N ALA A 466 5.50 -1.86 0.90
CA ALA A 466 5.57 -0.62 0.12
C ALA A 466 6.81 0.22 0.49
N GLU A 467 7.20 1.15 -0.39
CA GLU A 467 8.19 2.21 -0.07
C GLU A 467 7.55 3.58 -0.29
N TRP A 468 7.77 4.52 0.64
CA TRP A 468 7.17 5.86 0.60
C TRP A 468 8.21 6.93 0.96
N VAL A 469 8.16 8.08 0.28
CA VAL A 469 8.95 9.26 0.64
C VAL A 469 8.06 10.24 1.40
N PHE A 470 8.41 10.51 2.66
CA PHE A 470 7.75 11.49 3.50
C PHE A 470 8.52 12.82 3.45
N ASP A 471 7.96 13.81 2.77
CA ASP A 471 8.53 15.16 2.61
C ASP A 471 8.50 16.02 3.90
N GLY A 472 7.96 15.47 4.99
CA GLY A 472 7.81 16.14 6.28
C GLY A 472 6.45 16.81 6.50
N ARG A 473 5.53 16.80 5.54
CA ARG A 473 4.12 17.16 5.77
C ARG A 473 3.35 15.97 6.38
N PRO A 474 2.42 16.20 7.33
CA PRO A 474 1.52 15.14 7.76
C PRO A 474 0.61 14.74 6.58
N SER A 475 0.48 13.44 6.32
CA SER A 475 -0.33 12.94 5.20
C SER A 475 -1.05 11.64 5.54
N LEU A 476 -2.27 11.47 5.03
CA LEU A 476 -2.98 10.19 5.10
C LEU A 476 -2.55 9.28 3.95
N VAL A 477 -2.31 8.02 4.26
CA VAL A 477 -1.60 7.02 3.46
C VAL A 477 -2.43 5.76 3.38
N GLY A 478 -2.76 5.30 2.17
CA GLY A 478 -3.33 3.96 1.97
C GLY A 478 -2.26 2.89 2.24
N ILE A 479 -2.41 2.17 3.36
CA ILE A 479 -1.45 1.17 3.83
C ILE A 479 -1.63 -0.19 3.13
N PRO A 480 -0.58 -1.02 3.04
CA PRO A 480 -0.64 -2.36 2.44
C PRO A 480 -0.96 -3.47 3.47
N THR A 481 -1.72 -3.13 4.51
CA THR A 481 -2.30 -4.01 5.53
C THR A 481 -3.80 -4.17 5.29
N ASP A 482 -4.53 -4.87 6.15
CA ASP A 482 -6.00 -4.97 6.04
C ASP A 482 -6.73 -3.66 6.39
N SER A 483 -6.07 -2.73 7.09
CA SER A 483 -6.58 -1.42 7.54
C SER A 483 -6.68 -0.33 6.46
N VAL A 484 -7.65 0.57 6.58
CA VAL A 484 -8.04 1.54 5.51
C VAL A 484 -6.98 2.62 5.25
N MET A 485 -6.48 3.27 6.32
CA MET A 485 -5.57 4.43 6.21
C MET A 485 -4.61 4.55 7.40
N MET A 486 -3.39 4.98 7.13
CA MET A 486 -2.38 5.37 8.13
C MET A 486 -2.17 6.88 8.07
N LEU A 487 -1.97 7.53 9.22
CA LEU A 487 -1.31 8.84 9.24
C LEU A 487 0.19 8.59 9.09
N SER A 488 0.82 9.17 8.06
CA SER A 488 2.25 9.07 7.72
C SER A 488 3.13 8.96 8.97
N PRO A 489 3.86 7.86 9.25
CA PRO A 489 4.51 7.68 10.55
C PRO A 489 5.59 8.70 10.91
N ASN A 490 6.08 9.45 9.93
CA ASN A 490 7.16 10.43 10.01
C ASN A 490 6.71 11.76 9.40
N TRP A 491 6.69 12.86 10.18
CA TRP A 491 6.49 14.21 9.64
C TRP A 491 7.17 15.32 10.46
N ALA A 492 7.75 16.30 9.77
CA ALA A 492 8.46 17.40 10.40
C ALA A 492 7.56 18.60 10.75
N SER A 493 6.42 18.76 10.08
CA SER A 493 5.59 19.98 10.17
C SER A 493 4.46 19.87 11.19
N GLU A 494 4.43 20.79 12.16
CA GLU A 494 3.32 20.89 13.12
C GLU A 494 2.05 21.51 12.52
N ASP A 495 2.10 21.99 11.28
CA ASP A 495 1.04 22.69 10.59
C ASP A 495 0.00 21.73 9.98
N LEU A 496 -1.07 21.49 10.73
CA LEU A 496 -2.19 20.65 10.31
C LEU A 496 -3.00 21.23 9.13
N SER A 497 -2.83 22.51 8.76
CA SER A 497 -3.46 23.04 7.54
C SER A 497 -2.97 22.27 6.31
N LYS A 498 -1.70 21.85 6.32
CA LYS A 498 -1.02 21.09 5.28
C LYS A 498 -1.33 19.59 5.27
N LEU A 499 -2.17 19.07 6.19
CA LEU A 499 -2.63 17.68 6.17
C LEU A 499 -3.45 17.42 4.90
N PHE A 500 -3.03 16.41 4.13
CA PHE A 500 -3.62 15.99 2.85
C PHE A 500 -3.67 14.44 2.74
N ILE A 501 -4.44 13.91 1.78
CA ILE A 501 -4.43 12.48 1.43
C ILE A 501 -3.41 12.28 0.31
N LEU A 502 -2.42 11.42 0.52
CA LEU A 502 -1.33 11.19 -0.44
C LEU A 502 -1.79 10.16 -1.50
N ASN A 503 -1.80 10.59 -2.77
CA ASN A 503 -2.42 9.89 -3.90
C ASN A 503 -3.94 9.66 -3.71
N PRO A 504 -4.77 10.73 -3.67
CA PRO A 504 -6.21 10.63 -3.40
C PRO A 504 -6.96 9.83 -4.47
N SER A 505 -6.43 9.74 -5.69
CA SER A 505 -6.90 8.82 -6.74
C SER A 505 -6.99 7.35 -6.32
N ARG A 506 -6.28 6.92 -5.26
CA ARG A 506 -6.45 5.58 -4.67
C ARG A 506 -7.80 5.36 -3.98
N CYS A 507 -8.48 6.41 -3.52
CA CYS A 507 -9.82 6.24 -2.94
C CYS A 507 -10.82 5.73 -3.98
N ARG A 508 -10.65 6.07 -5.26
CA ARG A 508 -11.45 5.54 -6.38
C ARG A 508 -11.10 4.10 -6.79
N GLN A 509 -10.15 3.48 -6.09
CA GLN A 509 -9.82 2.05 -6.23
C GLN A 509 -10.47 1.21 -5.11
N ILE A 510 -11.10 1.87 -4.13
CA ILE A 510 -11.91 1.22 -3.09
C ILE A 510 -13.31 0.99 -3.67
N PRO A 511 -13.90 -0.22 -3.54
CA PRO A 511 -15.26 -0.48 -4.00
C PRO A 511 -16.28 0.52 -3.45
N TYR A 512 -17.20 0.97 -4.31
CA TYR A 512 -18.29 1.90 -4.00
C TYR A 512 -17.88 3.31 -3.57
N VAL A 513 -16.57 3.66 -3.59
CA VAL A 513 -16.06 5.00 -3.21
C VAL A 513 -15.75 5.83 -4.45
N ASN A 514 -16.43 6.95 -4.61
CA ASN A 514 -16.27 7.88 -5.73
C ASN A 514 -15.20 8.96 -5.46
N ASP A 515 -15.09 9.44 -4.21
CA ASP A 515 -14.00 10.34 -3.79
C ASP A 515 -13.78 10.34 -2.27
N CYS A 516 -12.68 10.95 -1.81
CA CYS A 516 -12.36 11.11 -0.39
C CYS A 516 -11.68 12.45 -0.07
N GLU A 517 -12.03 13.05 1.07
CA GLU A 517 -11.45 14.31 1.53
C GLU A 517 -11.29 14.40 3.06
N VAL A 518 -10.39 15.24 3.54
CA VAL A 518 -10.26 15.54 4.98
C VAL A 518 -11.23 16.66 5.35
N SER A 519 -12.45 16.29 5.73
CA SER A 519 -13.53 17.23 6.05
C SER A 519 -13.35 17.94 7.40
N LYS A 520 -12.60 17.33 8.35
CA LYS A 520 -12.24 17.98 9.62
C LYS A 520 -10.84 17.55 10.07
N LYS A 521 -10.12 18.48 10.69
CA LYS A 521 -8.83 18.25 11.36
C LYS A 521 -8.72 19.13 12.60
N THR A 522 -8.33 18.56 13.73
CA THR A 522 -8.35 19.24 15.03
C THR A 522 -7.17 18.75 15.89
N LEU A 523 -6.44 19.70 16.48
CA LEU A 523 -5.48 19.41 17.54
C LEU A 523 -6.24 19.39 18.88
N ALA A 524 -6.41 18.21 19.45
CA ALA A 524 -7.18 18.00 20.67
C ALA A 524 -6.35 18.22 21.96
N GLY A 525 -5.03 18.43 21.83
CA GLY A 525 -4.14 18.81 22.93
C GLY A 525 -2.82 18.05 22.94
N THR A 526 -2.17 18.04 24.10
CA THR A 526 -0.96 17.24 24.38
C THR A 526 -1.24 16.33 25.58
N GLU A 527 -0.92 15.04 25.45
CA GLU A 527 -1.06 14.05 26.52
C GLU A 527 0.12 13.07 26.53
N THR A 528 0.46 12.54 27.71
CA THR A 528 1.52 11.54 27.88
C THR A 528 0.93 10.15 27.81
N ILE A 529 1.23 9.38 26.76
CA ILE A 529 0.74 8.01 26.60
C ILE A 529 1.82 6.97 26.88
N THR A 530 1.38 5.80 27.35
CA THR A 530 2.22 4.58 27.42
C THR A 530 1.78 3.62 26.31
N VAL A 531 2.77 3.01 25.66
CA VAL A 531 2.68 1.90 24.68
C VAL A 531 3.78 0.88 25.02
N ALA A 532 3.83 -0.26 24.33
CA ALA A 532 4.86 -1.28 24.63
C ALA A 532 6.30 -0.79 24.35
N ALA A 533 6.50 0.17 23.42
CA ALA A 533 7.79 0.82 23.20
C ALA A 533 8.22 1.82 24.30
N GLY A 534 7.38 2.12 25.29
CA GLY A 534 7.68 3.05 26.38
C GLY A 534 6.62 4.12 26.61
N LYS A 535 7.02 5.22 27.25
CA LYS A 535 6.15 6.34 27.63
C LYS A 535 6.57 7.61 26.88
N PHE A 536 5.63 8.23 26.19
CA PHE A 536 5.89 9.32 25.25
C PHE A 536 4.97 10.51 25.52
N GLU A 537 5.51 11.73 25.47
CA GLU A 537 4.68 12.92 25.32
C GLU A 537 4.26 13.05 23.85
N THR A 538 2.95 13.25 23.64
CA THR A 538 2.32 13.20 22.32
C THR A 538 1.28 14.29 22.14
N ARG A 539 1.15 14.81 20.92
CA ARG A 539 0.04 15.66 20.50
C ARG A 539 -1.09 14.77 19.99
N LYS A 540 -2.30 14.97 20.52
CA LYS A 540 -3.51 14.24 20.10
C LYS A 540 -4.15 14.96 18.92
N LEU A 541 -4.31 14.23 17.82
CA LEU A 541 -4.93 14.69 16.58
C LEU A 541 -6.24 13.96 16.37
N GLU A 542 -7.27 14.69 15.96
CA GLU A 542 -8.58 14.15 15.60
C GLU A 542 -8.90 14.62 14.18
N ILE A 543 -9.05 13.66 13.27
CA ILE A 543 -9.21 13.87 11.83
C ILE A 543 -10.49 13.14 11.41
N VAL A 544 -11.33 13.79 10.60
CA VAL A 544 -12.47 13.15 9.94
C VAL A 544 -12.18 13.13 8.44
N VAL A 545 -12.19 11.92 7.87
CA VAL A 545 -12.21 11.71 6.43
C VAL A 545 -13.65 11.49 6.01
N ARG A 546 -14.09 12.22 4.99
CA ARG A 546 -15.38 12.07 4.31
C ARG A 546 -15.14 11.26 3.04
N PHE A 547 -15.98 10.26 2.81
CA PHE A 547 -16.01 9.45 1.60
C PHE A 547 -17.35 9.68 0.90
N ALA A 548 -17.32 10.08 -0.37
CA ALA A 548 -18.50 10.08 -1.22
C ALA A 548 -18.67 8.66 -1.78
N THR A 549 -19.79 7.99 -1.49
CA THR A 549 -20.06 6.62 -1.94
C THR A 549 -21.33 6.54 -2.79
N ASP A 550 -21.49 5.45 -3.54
CA ASP A 550 -22.71 5.19 -4.33
C ASP A 550 -24.00 5.14 -3.48
N TYR A 551 -23.85 4.94 -2.16
CA TYR A 551 -24.94 4.85 -1.19
C TYR A 551 -25.08 6.10 -0.30
N GLY A 552 -24.37 7.18 -0.64
CA GLY A 552 -24.35 8.44 0.11
C GLY A 552 -23.00 8.73 0.77
N ASP A 553 -22.96 9.75 1.63
CA ASP A 553 -21.73 10.19 2.26
C ASP A 553 -21.44 9.43 3.56
N ALA A 554 -20.23 8.91 3.68
CA ALA A 554 -19.76 8.16 4.85
C ALA A 554 -18.54 8.85 5.50
N THR A 555 -18.30 8.57 6.80
CA THR A 555 -17.19 9.19 7.55
C THR A 555 -16.34 8.18 8.30
N LEU A 556 -15.05 8.48 8.38
CA LEU A 556 -14.02 7.74 9.10
C LEU A 556 -13.31 8.69 10.06
N GLU A 557 -13.28 8.36 11.36
CA GLU A 557 -12.53 9.11 12.36
C GLU A 557 -11.13 8.50 12.53
N VAL A 558 -10.08 9.28 12.28
CA VAL A 558 -8.69 8.92 12.58
C VAL A 558 -8.21 9.73 13.77
N ILE A 559 -7.94 9.06 14.88
CA ILE A 559 -7.38 9.64 16.11
C ILE A 559 -5.92 9.22 16.20
N ALA A 560 -4.99 10.17 16.25
CA ALA A 560 -3.55 9.90 16.23
C ALA A 560 -2.80 10.60 17.36
N TRP A 561 -1.76 9.95 17.89
CA TRP A 561 -0.91 10.44 18.96
C TRP A 561 0.52 10.54 18.44
N TYR A 562 0.99 11.76 18.24
CA TYR A 562 2.29 12.04 17.62
C TYR A 562 3.31 12.59 18.60
N SER A 563 4.48 11.97 18.72
CA SER A 563 5.58 12.54 19.49
C SER A 563 6.44 13.45 18.61
N THR A 564 6.42 14.74 18.89
CA THR A 564 7.22 15.76 18.21
C THR A 564 8.72 15.62 18.53
N GLN A 565 9.06 15.12 19.73
CA GLN A 565 10.43 14.80 20.15
C GLN A 565 11.06 13.72 19.26
N HIS A 566 10.36 12.58 19.09
CA HIS A 566 10.86 11.46 18.29
C HIS A 566 10.54 11.57 16.80
N LYS A 567 9.78 12.60 16.39
CA LYS A 567 9.19 12.76 15.06
C LYS A 567 8.50 11.48 14.57
N ARG A 568 7.67 10.91 15.46
CA ARG A 568 7.05 9.60 15.23
C ARG A 568 5.61 9.51 15.71
N LEU A 569 4.78 8.88 14.88
CA LEU A 569 3.48 8.35 15.29
C LEU A 569 3.71 7.26 16.34
N ILE A 570 3.07 7.40 17.51
CA ILE A 570 3.19 6.48 18.65
C ILE A 570 1.96 5.58 18.76
N ARG A 571 0.77 6.12 18.49
CA ARG A 571 -0.51 5.40 18.47
C ARG A 571 -1.43 6.01 17.42
N GLN A 572 -2.22 5.18 16.75
CA GLN A 572 -3.37 5.56 15.93
C GLN A 572 -4.57 4.68 16.31
N LYS A 573 -5.77 5.25 16.25
CA LYS A 573 -7.05 4.51 16.27
C LYS A 573 -7.93 5.01 15.14
N ILE A 574 -8.66 4.10 14.49
CA ILE A 574 -9.59 4.42 13.40
C ILE A 574 -10.97 3.93 13.81
N LYS A 575 -12.03 4.69 13.48
CA LYS A 575 -13.42 4.31 13.70
C LYS A 575 -14.29 4.72 12.52
N GLY A 576 -15.50 4.17 12.44
CA GLY A 576 -16.50 4.56 11.46
C GLY A 576 -16.46 3.70 10.21
N PHE A 577 -16.77 4.28 9.06
CA PHE A 577 -17.04 3.56 7.83
C PHE A 577 -15.83 2.78 7.32
N HIS A 578 -15.89 1.45 7.39
CA HIS A 578 -14.85 0.56 6.86
C HIS A 578 -15.32 -0.07 5.54
N PRO A 579 -14.86 0.43 4.36
CA PRO A 579 -15.41 0.02 3.05
C PRO A 579 -15.20 -1.45 2.69
N MET A 580 -14.36 -2.18 3.44
CA MET A 580 -14.17 -3.64 3.30
C MET A 580 -15.03 -4.48 4.26
N SER A 581 -16.10 -3.91 4.84
CA SER A 581 -16.94 -4.59 5.83
C SER A 581 -18.44 -4.38 5.59
N GLU A 582 -19.19 -5.47 5.60
CA GLU A 582 -20.66 -5.48 5.59
C GLU A 582 -21.28 -5.26 6.99
N ALA A 583 -20.45 -5.21 8.05
CA ALA A 583 -20.90 -5.11 9.43
C ALA A 583 -21.25 -3.66 9.83
N PRO A 584 -22.26 -3.45 10.72
CA PRO A 584 -22.71 -2.12 11.10
C PRO A 584 -21.61 -1.27 11.74
N VAL A 585 -21.52 -0.03 11.26
CA VAL A 585 -20.40 0.93 11.35
C VAL A 585 -19.90 1.25 12.78
N ASN A 586 -20.70 1.02 13.82
CA ASN A 586 -20.50 1.63 15.13
C ASN A 586 -19.66 0.81 16.13
N ALA A 587 -19.16 -0.36 15.75
CA ALA A 587 -18.37 -1.25 16.63
C ALA A 587 -16.94 -1.53 16.14
N LEU A 588 -16.60 -1.14 14.91
CA LEU A 588 -15.33 -1.46 14.27
C LEU A 588 -14.27 -0.41 14.64
N VAL A 589 -13.19 -0.85 15.30
CA VAL A 589 -12.09 0.03 15.74
C VAL A 589 -10.74 -0.59 15.40
N GLU A 590 -10.04 -0.01 14.45
CA GLU A 590 -8.65 -0.38 14.16
C GLU A 590 -7.71 0.33 15.12
N THR A 591 -6.62 -0.33 15.53
CA THR A 591 -5.59 0.31 16.36
C THR A 591 -4.19 -0.03 15.89
N MET A 592 -3.29 0.95 15.89
CA MET A 592 -1.87 0.72 15.62
C MET A 592 -1.03 1.40 16.70
N GLU A 593 -0.16 0.65 17.38
CA GLU A 593 0.65 1.16 18.50
C GLU A 593 2.13 0.78 18.34
N LEU A 594 3.02 1.72 18.65
CA LEU A 594 4.47 1.49 18.59
C LEU A 594 4.87 0.49 19.69
N SER A 595 5.35 -0.68 19.26
CA SER A 595 5.70 -1.80 20.15
C SER A 595 7.20 -1.92 20.43
N SER A 596 8.05 -1.46 19.51
CA SER A 596 9.48 -1.23 19.77
C SER A 596 10.10 -0.32 18.70
N PHE A 597 11.30 0.19 18.94
CA PHE A 597 12.08 0.90 17.92
C PHE A 597 13.59 0.71 18.14
N ARG A 598 14.36 0.92 17.08
CA ARG A 598 15.81 0.90 17.07
C ARG A 598 16.30 2.05 16.20
N SER A 599 16.84 3.11 16.80
CA SER A 599 17.66 4.07 16.06
C SER A 599 19.11 3.58 16.02
N LEU A 600 19.80 3.88 14.91
CA LEU A 600 21.23 3.68 14.73
C LEU A 600 22.03 4.96 14.99
N VAL A 601 21.34 6.10 15.11
CA VAL A 601 21.92 7.35 15.63
C VAL A 601 22.00 7.24 17.16
N ARG A 602 23.18 7.54 17.71
CA ARG A 602 23.43 7.66 19.16
C ARG A 602 23.62 9.11 19.54
#